data_AF-A0A7J9Q0M0-F1
#
_entry.id   AF-A0A7J9Q0M0-F1
#
_cell.length_a   1.000
_cell.length_b   1.000
_cell.length_c   1.000
_cell.angle_alpha   90.00
_cell.angle_beta   90.00
_cell.angle_gamma   90.00
#
_symmetry.space_group_name_H-M   'P 1'
#
loop_
_entity.id
_entity.type
_entity.pdbx_description
1 polymer ?
#
loop_
_entity_poly.entity_id
_entity_poly.type
_entity_poly.pdbx_seq_one_letter_code
_entity_poly.pdbx_strand_id
1 'polypeptide(L)'
;MNEEESIRCPICGTVNKPDSESCTMCKTKLKKKTDGSLGVSSPKSRGKTHIMIDIEDPLTRKKLEELTLIPGVTRKKALMLYQAGIHSMEEFLMKALHGERFSANYSRTVANKLLVQSLGGKKKGSVDIPCPSCKAPNPANSIKCKVCNFDIKEDMDSVDLDNLSGTISESVGNILTELSESEDFESLPEELKKQFACLVESDDVDFDAEKPKDLEALGIDLDKLDEMAEESSGEDVAADAPETAEEPPAETPEPEIQKEKPETVMAAEPESEKNANPEKKKKQDKIRGILQDKLIKWRKAGYEITELEQYLDDVEGFKEKAKMVLGNGKVVKQRYKKQIEMWKEKGFDVSELEPILETDVDMFPEKAKEILKKQKNK
;
A
#
# COMPACT_ATOMS: atom_id res chain seq x y z
N MET A 1 -43.92 -33.07 21.64
CA MET A 1 -43.01 -32.60 20.57
C MET A 1 -41.65 -32.45 21.22
N ASN A 2 -40.60 -33.05 20.68
CA ASN A 2 -39.26 -32.91 21.27
C ASN A 2 -38.72 -31.53 20.88
N GLU A 3 -38.41 -30.69 21.86
CA GLU A 3 -37.70 -29.44 21.60
C GLU A 3 -36.27 -29.77 21.21
N GLU A 4 -35.92 -29.60 19.93
CA GLU A 4 -34.58 -29.84 19.43
C GLU A 4 -33.61 -28.82 20.03
N GLU A 5 -32.81 -29.26 21.01
CA GLU A 5 -31.85 -28.42 21.74
C GLU A 5 -30.84 -27.76 20.78
N SER A 6 -31.10 -26.49 20.47
CA SER A 6 -30.26 -25.70 19.57
C SER A 6 -28.86 -25.45 20.15
N ILE A 7 -27.82 -25.66 19.34
CA ILE A 7 -26.42 -25.61 19.80
C ILE A 7 -25.84 -24.21 19.64
N ARG A 8 -25.47 -23.56 20.75
CA ARG A 8 -24.73 -22.30 20.72
C ARG A 8 -23.24 -22.53 20.49
N CYS A 9 -22.67 -21.88 19.49
CA CYS A 9 -21.24 -21.89 19.25
C CYS A 9 -20.51 -21.03 20.30
N PRO A 10 -19.59 -21.57 21.12
CA PRO A 10 -18.95 -20.82 22.19
C PRO A 10 -17.95 -19.75 21.72
N ILE A 11 -17.55 -19.74 20.43
CA ILE A 11 -16.63 -18.73 19.87
C ILE A 11 -17.35 -17.45 19.42
N CYS A 12 -18.64 -17.53 19.08
CA CYS A 12 -19.38 -16.42 18.47
C CYS A 12 -20.84 -16.26 18.93
N GLY A 13 -21.34 -17.13 19.81
CA GLY A 13 -22.71 -17.09 20.33
C GLY A 13 -23.79 -17.56 19.36
N THR A 14 -23.48 -17.74 18.07
CA THR A 14 -24.43 -18.18 17.03
C THR A 14 -25.10 -19.50 17.42
N VAL A 15 -26.43 -19.50 17.37
CA VAL A 15 -27.27 -20.70 17.51
C VAL A 15 -27.23 -21.47 16.20
N ASN A 16 -26.91 -22.75 16.25
CA ASN A 16 -26.87 -23.66 15.11
C ASN A 16 -27.81 -24.85 15.33
N LYS A 17 -28.11 -25.58 14.25
CA LYS A 17 -28.89 -26.83 14.29
C LYS A 17 -28.18 -27.90 15.14
N PRO A 18 -28.91 -28.81 15.80
CA PRO A 18 -28.33 -29.83 16.69
C PRO A 18 -27.26 -30.70 16.00
N ASP A 19 -27.43 -31.00 14.71
CA ASP A 19 -26.50 -31.85 13.94
C ASP A 19 -25.45 -31.07 13.13
N SER A 20 -25.24 -29.78 13.43
CA SER A 20 -24.28 -28.96 12.69
C SER A 20 -22.82 -29.29 13.08
N GLU A 21 -22.11 -30.01 12.21
CA GLU A 21 -20.67 -30.29 12.40
C GLU A 21 -19.80 -29.03 12.46
N SER A 22 -20.30 -27.89 11.97
CA SER A 22 -19.60 -26.61 12.06
C SER A 22 -20.55 -25.42 12.21
N CYS A 23 -20.08 -24.39 12.92
CA CYS A 23 -20.83 -23.15 13.08
C CYS A 23 -20.96 -22.41 11.74
N THR A 24 -22.18 -22.03 11.38
CA THR A 24 -22.51 -21.31 10.12
C THR A 24 -21.75 -20.01 9.95
N MET A 25 -21.53 -19.26 11.04
CA MET A 25 -20.88 -17.94 11.01
C MET A 25 -19.35 -18.01 11.02
N CYS A 26 -18.74 -18.83 11.88
CA CYS A 26 -17.28 -18.86 12.07
C CYS A 26 -16.58 -20.14 11.57
N LYS A 27 -17.31 -21.02 10.87
CA LYS A 27 -16.84 -22.30 10.27
C LYS A 27 -16.06 -23.20 11.24
N THR A 28 -16.23 -22.99 12.54
CA THR A 28 -15.53 -23.73 13.60
C THR A 28 -16.21 -25.08 13.79
N LYS A 29 -15.43 -26.17 13.87
CA LYS A 29 -16.00 -27.50 14.02
C LYS A 29 -16.53 -27.71 15.43
N LEU A 30 -17.78 -28.14 15.51
CA LEU A 30 -18.51 -28.46 16.74
C LEU A 30 -18.60 -29.99 16.82
N LYS A 31 -18.09 -30.58 17.91
CA LYS A 31 -18.23 -32.00 18.21
C LYS A 31 -18.80 -32.17 19.60
N LYS A 32 -19.98 -32.77 19.72
CA LYS A 32 -20.54 -33.17 21.02
C LYS A 32 -19.67 -34.31 21.58
N LYS A 33 -19.11 -34.14 22.78
CA LYS A 33 -18.41 -35.21 23.50
C LYS A 33 -19.42 -36.17 24.12
N THR A 34 -18.95 -37.34 24.53
CA THR A 34 -19.70 -38.33 25.33
C THR A 34 -20.36 -37.72 26.56
N ASP A 35 -19.68 -36.75 27.17
CA ASP A 35 -20.05 -36.13 28.44
C ASP A 35 -21.04 -34.95 28.26
N GLY A 36 -21.73 -34.88 27.12
CA GLY A 36 -22.64 -33.79 26.74
C GLY A 36 -21.98 -32.46 26.38
N SER A 37 -20.74 -32.22 26.81
CA SER A 37 -19.99 -30.99 26.55
C SER A 37 -19.61 -30.83 25.06
N LEU A 38 -19.66 -29.58 24.57
CA LEU A 38 -19.31 -29.25 23.18
C LEU A 38 -17.79 -29.03 23.04
N GLY A 39 -17.12 -30.03 22.47
CA GLY A 39 -15.74 -29.92 22.01
C GLY A 39 -15.65 -29.06 20.76
N VAL A 40 -14.67 -28.15 20.76
CA VAL A 40 -14.49 -27.15 19.69
C VAL A 40 -13.11 -27.29 19.11
N SER A 41 -13.01 -27.52 17.80
CA SER A 41 -11.72 -27.47 17.09
C SER A 41 -11.76 -26.38 16.04
N SER A 42 -10.85 -25.41 16.15
CA SER A 42 -10.68 -24.40 15.12
C SER A 42 -10.17 -25.04 13.83
N PRO A 43 -10.56 -24.52 12.65
CA PRO A 43 -9.92 -24.91 11.40
C PRO A 43 -8.43 -24.55 11.49
N LYS A 44 -7.54 -25.53 11.26
CA LYS A 44 -6.09 -25.34 11.37
C LYS A 44 -5.60 -24.29 10.37
N SER A 45 -5.50 -23.03 10.79
CA SER A 45 -4.82 -21.96 10.06
C SER A 45 -3.68 -21.39 10.90
N ARG A 46 -2.49 -21.96 10.68
CA ARG A 46 -1.18 -21.63 11.29
C ARG A 46 -1.07 -21.92 12.79
N GLY A 47 0.10 -22.41 13.20
CA GLY A 47 0.42 -22.63 14.61
C GLY A 47 0.39 -21.31 15.36
N LYS A 48 -0.53 -21.19 16.31
CA LYS A 48 -0.51 -20.14 17.32
C LYS A 48 -0.05 -20.76 18.62
N THR A 49 1.04 -20.26 19.16
CA THR A 49 1.34 -20.35 20.58
C THR A 49 0.17 -19.73 21.33
N HIS A 50 -0.71 -20.57 21.88
CA HIS A 50 -1.79 -20.11 22.75
C HIS A 50 -1.17 -19.72 24.09
N ILE A 51 -0.72 -18.46 24.19
CA ILE A 51 -0.46 -17.83 25.48
C ILE A 51 -1.80 -17.81 26.20
N MET A 52 -1.92 -18.60 27.27
CA MET A 52 -3.08 -18.60 28.16
C MET A 52 -3.02 -17.31 28.96
N ILE A 53 -3.73 -16.29 28.46
CA ILE A 53 -3.89 -15.00 29.15
C ILE A 53 -5.01 -15.16 30.15
N ASP A 54 -4.69 -14.93 31.42
CA ASP A 54 -5.71 -14.81 32.46
C ASP A 54 -6.52 -13.52 32.24
N ILE A 55 -7.84 -13.65 32.17
CA ILE A 55 -8.77 -12.53 31.94
C ILE A 55 -9.15 -11.86 33.27
N GLU A 56 -8.88 -12.52 34.40
CA GLU A 56 -9.21 -12.04 35.75
C GLU A 56 -8.13 -11.11 36.33
N ASP A 57 -6.93 -11.08 35.73
CA ASP A 57 -5.87 -10.13 36.09
C ASP A 57 -6.32 -8.66 35.87
N PRO A 58 -6.32 -7.81 36.92
CA PRO A 58 -6.73 -6.42 36.82
C PRO A 58 -5.83 -5.57 35.89
N LEU A 59 -4.56 -5.94 35.68
CA LEU A 59 -3.68 -5.24 34.74
C LEU A 59 -4.06 -5.54 33.29
N THR A 60 -4.24 -6.82 32.96
CA THR A 60 -4.74 -7.27 31.65
C THR A 60 -6.10 -6.65 31.34
N ARG A 61 -7.01 -6.55 32.33
CA ARG A 61 -8.31 -5.89 32.14
C ARG A 61 -8.17 -4.41 31.74
N LYS A 62 -7.35 -3.62 32.45
CA LYS A 62 -7.13 -2.20 32.12
C LYS A 62 -6.58 -2.02 30.69
N LYS A 63 -5.61 -2.83 30.29
CA LYS A 63 -5.02 -2.80 28.94
C LYS A 63 -6.02 -3.18 27.85
N LEU A 64 -6.93 -4.13 28.12
CA LEU A 64 -8.02 -4.47 27.19
C LEU A 64 -9.05 -3.34 27.07
N GLU A 65 -9.35 -2.63 28.17
CA GLU A 65 -10.25 -1.47 28.17
C GLU A 65 -9.63 -0.30 27.38
N GLU A 66 -8.32 -0.02 27.56
CA GLU A 66 -7.56 0.97 26.76
C GLU A 66 -7.59 0.66 25.25
N LEU A 67 -7.30 -0.59 24.87
CA LEU A 67 -7.34 -1.01 23.45
C LEU A 67 -8.74 -0.92 22.83
N THR A 68 -9.83 -0.94 23.63
CA THR A 68 -11.19 -0.72 23.12
C THR A 68 -11.56 0.73 22.87
N LEU A 69 -10.74 1.70 23.28
CA LEU A 69 -10.90 3.11 22.91
C LEU A 69 -10.60 3.36 21.41
N ILE A 70 -9.86 2.46 20.76
CA ILE A 70 -9.49 2.58 19.34
C ILE A 70 -10.73 2.34 18.46
N PRO A 71 -11.14 3.30 17.61
CA PRO A 71 -12.35 3.18 16.78
C PRO A 71 -12.40 1.89 15.95
N GLY A 72 -13.44 1.09 16.16
CA GLY A 72 -13.65 -0.19 15.48
C GLY A 72 -12.92 -1.40 16.10
N VAL A 73 -12.19 -1.23 17.21
CA VAL A 73 -11.59 -2.33 17.99
C VAL A 73 -12.58 -2.80 19.06
N THR A 74 -13.35 -3.84 18.74
CA THR A 74 -14.20 -4.52 19.73
C THR A 74 -13.36 -5.24 20.78
N ARG A 75 -13.92 -5.52 21.97
CA ARG A 75 -13.22 -6.28 23.05
C ARG A 75 -12.60 -7.61 22.57
N LYS A 76 -13.22 -8.28 21.59
CA LYS A 76 -12.67 -9.49 20.94
C LYS A 76 -11.43 -9.20 20.09
N LYS A 77 -11.37 -8.05 19.40
CA LYS A 77 -10.17 -7.60 18.68
C LYS A 77 -9.09 -7.12 19.66
N ALA A 78 -9.43 -6.40 20.72
CA ALA A 78 -8.48 -6.02 21.77
C ALA A 78 -7.78 -7.25 22.35
N LEU A 79 -8.52 -8.32 22.64
CA LEU A 79 -7.93 -9.60 23.11
C LEU A 79 -7.04 -10.29 22.06
N MET A 80 -7.36 -10.17 20.77
CA MET A 80 -6.48 -10.65 19.69
C MET A 80 -5.21 -9.81 19.52
N LEU A 81 -5.27 -8.49 19.75
CA LEU A 81 -4.11 -7.60 19.76
C LEU A 81 -3.21 -7.92 20.96
N TYR A 82 -3.79 -8.09 22.14
CA TYR A 82 -3.07 -8.52 23.34
C TYR A 82 -2.37 -9.88 23.15
N GLN A 83 -3.04 -10.84 22.50
CA GLN A 83 -2.44 -12.12 22.08
C GLN A 83 -1.31 -11.98 21.04
N ALA A 84 -1.25 -10.87 20.30
CA ALA A 84 -0.19 -10.57 19.34
C ALA A 84 0.97 -9.76 19.97
N GLY A 85 1.00 -9.63 21.30
CA GLY A 85 1.99 -8.80 22.00
C GLY A 85 1.81 -7.32 21.72
N ILE A 86 0.56 -6.84 21.74
CA ILE A 86 0.21 -5.41 21.70
C ILE A 86 -0.55 -5.10 22.99
N HIS A 87 0.12 -4.43 23.91
CA HIS A 87 -0.31 -4.23 25.29
C HIS A 87 -0.71 -2.79 25.62
N SER A 88 -0.44 -1.83 24.73
CA SER A 88 -0.83 -0.42 24.84
C SER A 88 -1.32 0.14 23.49
N MET A 89 -1.96 1.30 23.52
CA MET A 89 -2.32 2.03 22.31
C MET A 89 -1.07 2.49 21.52
N GLU A 90 0.03 2.81 22.21
CA GLU A 90 1.30 3.20 21.59
C GLU A 90 1.94 2.04 20.82
N GLU A 91 2.02 0.84 21.41
CA GLU A 91 2.49 -0.37 20.70
C GLU A 91 1.59 -0.72 19.50
N PHE A 92 0.28 -0.47 19.61
CA PHE A 92 -0.64 -0.66 18.50
C PHE A 92 -0.33 0.31 17.36
N LEU A 93 -0.15 1.60 17.66
CA LEU A 93 0.19 2.62 16.67
C LEU A 93 1.52 2.29 16.00
N MET A 94 2.57 2.05 16.80
CA MET A 94 3.89 1.64 16.33
C MET A 94 3.79 0.44 15.38
N LYS A 95 3.27 -0.72 15.81
CA LYS A 95 3.16 -1.92 14.95
C LYS A 95 2.21 -1.78 13.77
N ALA A 96 1.16 -0.97 13.85
CA ALA A 96 0.24 -0.74 12.73
C ALA A 96 0.83 0.21 11.67
N LEU A 97 1.87 0.97 12.03
CA LEU A 97 2.36 2.12 11.25
C LEU A 97 3.87 2.05 10.94
N HIS A 98 4.59 1.02 11.42
CA HIS A 98 5.96 0.65 11.03
C HIS A 98 6.07 0.18 9.57
N GLY A 99 5.87 1.10 8.63
CA GLY A 99 6.86 1.33 7.58
C GLY A 99 7.60 2.63 7.92
N GLU A 100 8.86 2.81 7.48
CA GLU A 100 9.81 3.83 7.97
C GLU A 100 9.40 5.31 7.76
N ARG A 101 8.20 5.60 7.28
CA ARG A 101 7.73 6.94 6.89
C ARG A 101 7.20 7.80 8.05
N PHE A 102 7.41 7.37 9.30
CA PHE A 102 6.50 7.74 10.39
C PHE A 102 6.85 9.00 11.20
N SER A 103 8.12 9.38 11.31
CA SER A 103 8.51 10.60 12.03
C SER A 103 8.07 11.88 11.32
N ALA A 104 8.29 11.98 10.00
CA ALA A 104 8.02 13.20 9.23
C ALA A 104 6.54 13.45 8.89
N ASN A 105 5.69 12.41 8.91
CA ASN A 105 4.31 12.50 8.39
C ASN A 105 3.22 12.20 9.43
N TYR A 106 3.55 12.10 10.73
CA TYR A 106 2.58 11.75 11.77
C TYR A 106 1.40 12.73 11.85
N SER A 107 1.70 14.02 12.05
CA SER A 107 0.71 15.10 12.10
C SER A 107 -0.16 15.15 10.84
N ARG A 108 0.48 15.08 9.66
CA ARG A 108 -0.20 15.10 8.36
C ARG A 108 -1.08 13.87 8.12
N THR A 109 -0.66 12.68 8.58
CA THR A 109 -1.44 11.45 8.46
C THR A 109 -2.61 11.43 9.43
N VAL A 110 -2.43 11.91 10.66
CA VAL A 110 -3.53 12.08 11.63
C VAL A 110 -4.53 13.12 11.16
N ALA A 111 -4.07 14.29 10.69
CA ALA A 111 -4.92 15.33 10.11
C ALA A 111 -5.68 14.83 8.87
N ASN A 112 -4.99 14.19 7.91
CA ASN A 112 -5.64 13.59 6.74
C ASN A 112 -6.62 12.48 7.12
N LYS A 113 -6.39 11.72 8.19
CA LYS A 113 -7.29 10.66 8.64
C LYS A 113 -8.49 11.19 9.42
N LEU A 114 -8.33 12.29 10.17
CA LEU A 114 -9.44 13.04 10.77
C LEU A 114 -10.29 13.71 9.67
N LEU A 115 -9.67 14.34 8.67
CA LEU A 115 -10.35 14.85 7.47
C LEU A 115 -11.06 13.74 6.70
N VAL A 116 -10.43 12.60 6.45
CA VAL A 116 -11.06 11.44 5.79
C VAL A 116 -12.11 10.76 6.68
N GLN A 117 -12.14 11.02 7.99
CA GLN A 117 -13.23 10.60 8.88
C GLN A 117 -14.38 11.61 8.95
N SER A 118 -14.13 12.92 8.88
CA SER A 118 -15.19 13.94 8.77
C SER A 118 -15.84 13.93 7.38
N LEU A 119 -15.04 13.71 6.33
CA LEU A 119 -15.48 13.38 4.96
C LEU A 119 -15.89 11.90 4.80
N GLY A 120 -15.84 11.13 5.90
CA GLY A 120 -15.89 9.66 5.94
C GLY A 120 -17.26 9.05 5.74
N GLY A 121 -17.89 9.34 4.61
CA GLY A 121 -19.17 8.78 4.20
C GLY A 121 -19.23 7.25 4.30
N LYS A 122 -20.42 6.75 4.66
CA LYS A 122 -20.70 5.31 4.69
C LYS A 122 -20.45 4.69 3.30
N LYS A 123 -20.03 3.41 3.31
CA LYS A 123 -19.69 2.54 2.18
C LYS A 123 -20.32 2.90 0.82
N LYS A 124 -19.53 2.76 -0.26
CA LYS A 124 -19.99 2.74 -1.66
C LYS A 124 -21.26 1.87 -1.85
N GLY A 125 -22.38 2.56 -1.88
CA GLY A 125 -23.75 2.12 -2.08
C GLY A 125 -24.56 3.41 -1.99
N SER A 126 -25.39 3.67 -3.01
CA SER A 126 -26.15 4.92 -3.24
C SER A 126 -26.12 5.93 -2.09
N VAL A 127 -25.52 7.10 -2.30
CA VAL A 127 -25.59 8.22 -1.34
C VAL A 127 -27.07 8.46 -1.02
N ASP A 128 -27.46 8.29 0.24
CA ASP A 128 -28.83 8.49 0.67
C ASP A 128 -29.02 9.96 1.04
N ILE A 129 -29.83 10.68 0.26
CA ILE A 129 -30.21 12.07 0.47
C ILE A 129 -31.46 12.09 1.40
N PRO A 130 -31.44 12.88 2.49
CA PRO A 130 -32.62 13.04 3.33
C PRO A 130 -33.71 13.84 2.61
N CYS A 131 -34.97 13.42 2.72
CA CYS A 131 -36.09 14.20 2.18
C CYS A 131 -36.21 15.55 2.91
N PRO A 132 -36.35 16.68 2.19
CA PRO A 132 -36.51 18.01 2.81
C PRO A 132 -37.78 18.09 3.68
N SER A 133 -38.87 17.47 3.25
CA SER A 133 -40.16 17.46 3.96
C SER A 133 -40.18 16.55 5.21
N CYS A 134 -39.74 15.29 5.10
CA CYS A 134 -39.91 14.29 6.18
C CYS A 134 -38.60 13.72 6.77
N LYS A 135 -37.44 14.16 6.30
CA LYS A 135 -36.08 13.71 6.72
C LYS A 135 -35.79 12.21 6.54
N ALA A 136 -36.69 11.44 5.94
CA ALA A 136 -36.44 10.04 5.60
C ALA A 136 -35.32 9.91 4.55
N PRO A 137 -34.42 8.90 4.66
CA PRO A 137 -33.37 8.67 3.68
C PRO A 137 -33.94 8.12 2.37
N ASN A 138 -33.55 8.71 1.23
CA ASN A 138 -33.89 8.23 -0.11
C ASN A 138 -32.60 8.15 -0.95
N PRO A 139 -32.48 7.19 -1.88
CA PRO A 139 -31.27 7.09 -2.71
C PRO A 139 -31.14 8.32 -3.62
N ALA A 140 -29.92 8.79 -3.89
CA ALA A 140 -29.64 10.01 -4.65
C ALA A 140 -30.41 10.19 -5.98
N ASN A 141 -30.80 9.09 -6.65
CA ASN A 141 -31.51 9.13 -7.93
C ASN A 141 -33.05 9.06 -7.77
N SER A 142 -33.61 9.21 -6.56
CA SER A 142 -35.07 9.17 -6.35
C SER A 142 -35.72 10.51 -6.69
N ILE A 143 -36.65 10.49 -7.64
CA ILE A 143 -37.48 11.66 -7.98
C ILE A 143 -38.42 12.01 -6.82
N LYS A 144 -39.01 11.01 -6.16
CA LYS A 144 -39.96 11.21 -5.04
C LYS A 144 -39.53 10.48 -3.77
N CYS A 145 -39.85 11.08 -2.63
CA CYS A 145 -39.60 10.47 -1.33
C CYS A 145 -40.47 9.23 -1.11
N LYS A 146 -39.86 8.11 -0.69
CA LYS A 146 -40.58 6.85 -0.42
C LYS A 146 -41.54 6.89 0.77
N VAL A 147 -41.44 7.90 1.63
CA VAL A 147 -42.23 8.00 2.88
C VAL A 147 -43.37 9.01 2.76
N CYS A 148 -43.10 10.25 2.32
CA CYS A 148 -44.13 11.29 2.19
C CYS A 148 -44.54 11.59 0.74
N ASN A 149 -43.96 10.92 -0.26
CA ASN A 149 -44.23 11.12 -1.69
C ASN A 149 -43.94 12.53 -2.24
N PHE A 150 -43.22 13.35 -1.47
CA PHE A 150 -42.72 14.68 -1.86
C PHE A 150 -41.78 14.58 -3.06
N ASP A 151 -41.89 15.51 -4.02
CA ASP A 151 -41.04 15.54 -5.21
C ASP A 151 -39.69 16.20 -4.87
N ILE A 152 -38.66 15.36 -4.71
CA ILE A 152 -37.32 15.79 -4.33
C ILE A 152 -36.65 16.48 -5.51
N LYS A 153 -36.97 16.05 -6.74
CA LYS A 153 -36.33 16.61 -7.94
C LYS A 153 -36.77 18.04 -8.20
N GLU A 154 -38.08 18.32 -8.14
CA GLU A 154 -38.62 19.66 -8.36
C GLU A 154 -38.08 20.66 -7.32
N ASP A 155 -37.97 20.25 -6.05
CA ASP A 155 -37.40 21.06 -4.98
C ASP A 155 -35.90 21.34 -5.22
N MET A 156 -35.10 20.33 -5.59
CA MET A 156 -33.68 20.49 -5.93
C MET A 156 -33.45 21.34 -7.19
N ASP A 157 -34.27 21.19 -8.23
CA ASP A 157 -34.22 21.99 -9.45
C ASP A 157 -34.70 23.45 -9.19
N SER A 158 -35.43 23.69 -8.08
CA SER A 158 -35.86 25.03 -7.64
C SER A 158 -34.87 25.75 -6.72
N VAL A 159 -33.79 25.08 -6.28
CA VAL A 159 -32.72 25.73 -5.52
C VAL A 159 -31.94 26.63 -6.46
N ASP A 160 -32.21 27.92 -6.36
CA ASP A 160 -31.48 28.96 -7.08
C ASP A 160 -30.01 29.01 -6.61
N LEU A 161 -29.13 28.43 -7.43
CA LEU A 161 -27.70 28.33 -7.16
C LEU A 161 -27.02 29.70 -7.12
N ASP A 162 -27.55 30.70 -7.83
CA ASP A 162 -27.00 32.06 -7.86
C ASP A 162 -27.28 32.75 -6.51
N ASN A 163 -28.50 32.59 -5.97
CA ASN A 163 -28.84 33.04 -4.61
C ASN A 163 -28.09 32.26 -3.51
N LEU A 164 -27.83 30.96 -3.71
CA LEU A 164 -27.01 30.17 -2.77
C LEU A 164 -25.54 30.62 -2.79
N SER A 165 -24.96 30.89 -3.97
CA SER A 165 -23.59 31.41 -4.06
C SER A 165 -23.48 32.81 -3.44
N GLY A 166 -24.46 33.69 -3.69
CA GLY A 166 -24.54 35.01 -3.05
C GLY A 166 -24.54 34.92 -1.53
N THR A 167 -25.43 34.11 -0.93
CA THR A 167 -25.51 33.96 0.54
C THR A 167 -24.28 33.27 1.14
N ILE A 168 -23.60 32.37 0.42
CA ILE A 168 -22.32 31.79 0.85
C ILE A 168 -21.23 32.87 0.81
N SER A 169 -21.12 33.64 -0.27
CA SER A 169 -20.13 34.73 -0.40
C SER A 169 -20.34 35.82 0.65
N GLU A 170 -21.58 36.21 0.94
CA GLU A 170 -21.91 37.12 2.05
C GLU A 170 -21.50 36.53 3.41
N SER A 171 -21.80 35.25 3.66
CA SER A 171 -21.44 34.58 4.91
C SER A 171 -19.92 34.48 5.11
N VAL A 172 -19.18 34.14 4.03
CA VAL A 172 -17.71 34.08 4.05
C VAL A 172 -17.11 35.48 4.21
N GLY A 173 -17.64 36.50 3.54
CA GLY A 173 -17.23 37.89 3.71
C GLY A 173 -17.44 38.40 5.14
N ASN A 174 -18.57 38.05 5.77
CA ASN A 174 -18.84 38.40 7.17
C ASN A 174 -17.83 37.73 8.13
N ILE A 175 -17.54 36.43 7.93
CA ILE A 175 -16.56 35.68 8.74
C ILE A 175 -15.14 36.25 8.56
N LEU A 176 -14.75 36.60 7.33
CA LEU A 176 -13.45 37.24 7.05
C LEU A 176 -13.35 38.63 7.70
N THR A 177 -14.46 39.38 7.75
CA THR A 177 -14.53 40.67 8.44
C THR A 177 -14.34 40.49 9.95
N GLU A 178 -15.10 39.60 10.60
CA GLU A 178 -14.94 39.25 12.03
C GLU A 178 -13.51 38.78 12.36
N LEU A 179 -12.90 37.96 11.49
CA LEU A 179 -11.52 37.52 11.66
C LEU A 179 -10.52 38.68 11.56
N SER A 180 -10.72 39.62 10.65
CA SER A 180 -9.86 40.80 10.50
C SER A 180 -9.92 41.77 11.69
N GLU A 181 -11.04 41.80 12.41
CA GLU A 181 -11.25 42.61 13.63
C GLU A 181 -10.74 41.92 14.91
N SER A 182 -10.28 40.67 14.83
CA SER A 182 -9.82 39.92 16.01
C SER A 182 -8.37 40.24 16.41
N GLU A 183 -8.13 40.51 17.71
CA GLU A 183 -6.79 40.78 18.26
C GLU A 183 -5.80 39.62 17.98
N ASP A 184 -6.31 38.38 17.95
CA ASP A 184 -5.53 37.20 17.58
C ASP A 184 -4.99 37.28 16.14
N PHE A 185 -5.76 37.85 15.20
CA PHE A 185 -5.31 38.05 13.83
C PHE A 185 -4.31 39.22 13.72
N GLU A 186 -4.46 40.28 14.51
CA GLU A 186 -3.43 41.32 14.64
C GLU A 186 -2.11 40.81 15.22
N SER A 187 -2.13 39.75 16.05
CA SER A 187 -0.91 39.14 16.60
C SER A 187 -0.09 38.32 15.59
N LEU A 188 -0.67 37.93 14.44
CA LEU A 188 0.00 37.10 13.44
C LEU A 188 1.18 37.83 12.74
N PRO A 189 2.29 37.14 12.46
CA PRO A 189 3.38 37.66 11.64
C PRO A 189 2.92 38.17 10.28
N GLU A 190 3.51 39.26 9.80
CA GLU A 190 3.14 39.88 8.52
C GLU A 190 3.22 38.94 7.32
N GLU A 191 4.15 37.96 7.35
CA GLU A 191 4.30 36.92 6.33
C GLU A 191 3.00 36.13 6.13
N LEU A 192 2.33 35.75 7.23
CA LEU A 192 1.09 34.97 7.20
C LEU A 192 -0.11 35.86 6.85
N LYS A 193 -0.15 37.10 7.36
CA LYS A 193 -1.18 38.08 6.96
C LYS A 193 -1.17 38.34 5.46
N LYS A 194 0.01 38.45 4.84
CA LYS A 194 0.17 38.60 3.38
C LYS A 194 -0.29 37.35 2.61
N GLN A 195 -0.09 36.15 3.16
CA GLN A 195 -0.62 34.91 2.57
C GLN A 195 -2.15 34.87 2.63
N PHE A 196 -2.77 35.22 3.77
CA PHE A 196 -4.22 35.31 3.88
C PHE A 196 -4.82 36.36 2.93
N ALA A 197 -4.23 37.56 2.84
CA ALA A 197 -4.68 38.58 1.89
C ALA A 197 -4.62 38.10 0.44
N CYS A 198 -3.49 37.51 0.03
CA CYS A 198 -3.31 36.97 -1.33
C CYS A 198 -4.33 35.86 -1.66
N LEU A 199 -4.70 35.03 -0.67
CA LEU A 199 -5.65 33.92 -0.84
C LEU A 199 -7.12 34.37 -0.79
N VAL A 200 -7.40 35.59 -0.33
CA VAL A 200 -8.74 36.23 -0.35
C VAL A 200 -8.92 37.12 -1.59
N GLU A 201 -7.85 37.76 -2.08
CA GLU A 201 -7.88 38.58 -3.30
C GLU A 201 -7.82 37.74 -4.60
N SER A 202 -7.47 36.45 -4.52
CA SER A 202 -7.49 35.53 -5.66
C SER A 202 -8.80 34.75 -5.75
N ASP A 203 -9.79 35.31 -6.45
CA ASP A 203 -10.99 34.56 -6.90
C ASP A 203 -10.63 33.36 -7.80
N ASP A 204 -9.42 33.35 -8.39
CA ASP A 204 -8.87 32.30 -9.26
C ASP A 204 -7.92 31.33 -8.52
N VAL A 205 -8.35 30.71 -7.41
CA VAL A 205 -7.59 29.58 -6.81
C VAL A 205 -7.75 28.31 -7.66
N ASP A 206 -6.86 28.13 -8.64
CA ASP A 206 -6.77 26.90 -9.45
C ASP A 206 -6.23 25.72 -8.60
N PHE A 207 -7.14 25.00 -7.96
CA PHE A 207 -6.86 23.88 -7.06
C PHE A 207 -6.09 22.70 -7.71
N ASP A 208 -5.95 22.65 -9.03
CA ASP A 208 -5.17 21.61 -9.73
C ASP A 208 -3.68 21.96 -9.94
N ALA A 209 -3.26 23.20 -9.66
CA ALA A 209 -1.95 23.71 -10.10
C ALA A 209 -0.75 23.40 -9.16
N GLU A 210 -0.95 23.29 -7.84
CA GLU A 210 0.15 23.22 -6.87
C GLU A 210 0.41 21.81 -6.30
N LYS A 211 1.16 21.01 -7.07
CA LYS A 211 2.00 19.96 -6.46
C LYS A 211 3.21 20.62 -5.78
N PRO A 212 3.54 20.26 -4.53
CA PRO A 212 4.68 20.83 -3.84
C PRO A 212 5.96 20.53 -4.62
N LYS A 213 6.73 21.60 -4.85
CA LYS A 213 8.12 21.52 -5.26
C LYS A 213 8.95 21.00 -4.07
N ASP A 214 10.16 20.58 -4.35
CA ASP A 214 11.19 20.20 -3.36
C ASP A 214 10.96 18.85 -2.63
N LEU A 215 11.21 17.77 -3.38
CA LEU A 215 11.53 16.45 -2.83
C LEU A 215 12.92 16.43 -2.15
N GLU A 216 13.83 17.34 -2.54
CA GLU A 216 15.20 17.42 -2.01
C GLU A 216 15.26 18.06 -0.60
N ALA A 217 14.26 18.88 -0.24
CA ALA A 217 14.10 19.40 1.12
C ALA A 217 13.73 18.32 2.17
N LEU A 218 13.55 17.06 1.76
CA LEU A 218 13.20 15.94 2.65
C LEU A 218 14.41 15.20 3.24
N GLY A 219 15.65 15.58 2.89
CA GLY A 219 16.86 15.10 3.58
C GLY A 219 17.12 13.58 3.48
N ILE A 220 16.69 12.95 2.37
CA ILE A 220 16.92 11.53 2.12
C ILE A 220 18.23 11.37 1.34
N ASP A 221 19.35 11.22 2.06
CA ASP A 221 20.61 10.71 1.48
C ASP A 221 20.35 9.28 0.99
N LEU A 222 20.35 9.07 -0.32
CA LEU A 222 20.20 7.74 -0.91
C LEU A 222 21.46 6.87 -0.69
N ASP A 223 22.63 7.49 -0.56
CA ASP A 223 23.92 6.79 -0.43
C ASP A 223 24.11 6.10 0.93
N LYS A 224 23.42 6.57 1.99
CA LYS A 224 23.45 5.95 3.33
C LYS A 224 22.68 4.62 3.44
N LEU A 225 21.89 4.26 2.43
CA LEU A 225 21.16 3.00 2.42
C LEU A 225 22.04 1.79 2.08
N ASP A 226 23.17 2.01 1.41
CA ASP A 226 24.12 0.93 1.08
C ASP A 226 25.10 0.66 2.24
N GLU A 227 25.55 1.69 3.00
CA GLU A 227 26.41 1.51 4.19
C GLU A 227 25.76 0.60 5.25
N MET A 228 24.44 0.69 5.44
CA MET A 228 23.71 -0.14 6.42
C MET A 228 23.52 -1.61 5.98
N ALA A 229 23.87 -1.97 4.74
CA ALA A 229 23.80 -3.35 4.28
C ALA A 229 25.05 -4.17 4.67
N GLU A 230 26.21 -3.53 4.77
CA GLU A 230 27.51 -4.20 4.98
C GLU A 230 27.83 -4.50 6.46
N GLU A 231 27.25 -3.77 7.43
CA GLU A 231 27.51 -3.96 8.87
C GLU A 231 26.83 -5.21 9.49
N SER A 232 26.15 -6.06 8.70
CA SER A 232 25.35 -7.19 9.24
C SER A 232 26.05 -8.56 9.23
N SER A 233 27.35 -8.65 8.92
CA SER A 233 28.10 -9.92 8.83
C SER A 233 29.42 -9.96 9.61
N GLY A 234 29.33 -10.20 10.91
CA GLY A 234 30.39 -10.67 11.83
C GLY A 234 29.81 -10.89 13.24
N GLU A 235 30.19 -11.86 14.08
CA GLU A 235 31.20 -12.93 14.03
C GLU A 235 30.69 -14.21 14.77
N ASP A 236 31.61 -15.04 15.32
CA ASP A 236 31.52 -16.37 16.00
C ASP A 236 31.43 -17.63 15.09
N VAL A 237 32.12 -18.78 15.31
CA VAL A 237 33.47 -19.23 15.81
C VAL A 237 33.60 -20.76 15.46
N ALA A 238 34.72 -21.50 15.50
CA ALA A 238 36.18 -21.30 15.70
C ALA A 238 36.97 -22.57 15.25
N ALA A 239 38.30 -22.45 15.10
CA ALA A 239 39.34 -23.51 15.04
C ALA A 239 39.35 -24.46 13.81
N ASP A 240 40.50 -24.98 13.33
CA ASP A 240 41.82 -25.14 13.98
C ASP A 240 43.02 -24.93 13.01
N ALA A 241 44.24 -24.85 13.55
CA ALA A 241 45.52 -24.60 12.88
C ALA A 241 46.23 -25.94 12.48
N PRO A 242 47.52 -26.03 12.02
CA PRO A 242 48.53 -24.97 11.83
C PRO A 242 49.45 -25.08 10.57
N GLU A 243 50.32 -24.06 10.41
CA GLU A 243 51.66 -24.08 9.75
C GLU A 243 51.75 -24.42 8.22
N THR A 244 52.71 -23.92 7.42
CA THR A 244 54.00 -23.27 7.72
C THR A 244 54.44 -22.28 6.60
N ALA A 245 55.13 -21.21 7.03
CA ALA A 245 56.28 -20.50 6.42
C ALA A 245 56.48 -20.23 4.90
N GLU A 246 57.01 -19.03 4.68
CA GLU A 246 57.99 -18.56 3.67
C GLU A 246 57.54 -17.90 2.36
N GLU A 247 58.41 -16.99 1.92
CA GLU A 247 58.16 -15.80 1.08
C GLU A 247 58.88 -15.95 -0.30
N PRO A 248 59.05 -14.92 -1.18
CA PRO A 248 58.91 -15.08 -2.63
C PRO A 248 60.31 -15.06 -3.33
N PRO A 249 60.54 -14.75 -4.65
CA PRO A 249 59.60 -14.22 -5.64
C PRO A 249 59.77 -14.62 -7.13
N ALA A 250 58.90 -13.99 -7.96
CA ALA A 250 59.16 -13.42 -9.29
C ALA A 250 58.95 -14.26 -10.58
N GLU A 251 58.79 -13.48 -11.66
CA GLU A 251 58.85 -13.78 -13.09
C GLU A 251 57.60 -14.35 -13.81
N THR A 252 56.87 -13.41 -14.43
CA THR A 252 56.16 -13.57 -15.72
C THR A 252 57.06 -14.20 -16.80
N PRO A 253 56.53 -15.04 -17.72
CA PRO A 253 55.89 -14.44 -18.91
C PRO A 253 54.67 -15.18 -19.50
N GLU A 254 53.99 -14.47 -20.41
CA GLU A 254 53.24 -14.98 -21.57
C GLU A 254 54.01 -16.12 -22.29
N PRO A 255 53.38 -17.07 -23.03
CA PRO A 255 52.55 -16.69 -24.19
C PRO A 255 51.48 -17.69 -24.72
N GLU A 256 50.99 -17.35 -25.92
CA GLU A 256 50.53 -18.22 -27.00
C GLU A 256 49.13 -18.86 -26.96
N ILE A 257 48.23 -18.13 -27.63
CA ILE A 257 47.11 -18.65 -28.42
C ILE A 257 47.54 -19.88 -29.24
N GLN A 258 46.91 -21.04 -29.01
CA GLN A 258 46.80 -22.07 -30.03
C GLN A 258 45.35 -22.49 -30.24
N LYS A 259 44.93 -22.56 -31.51
CA LYS A 259 43.65 -23.09 -31.94
C LYS A 259 43.69 -24.60 -31.84
N GLU A 260 42.79 -25.20 -31.06
CA GLU A 260 42.41 -26.58 -31.28
C GLU A 260 40.92 -26.74 -31.61
N LYS A 261 40.68 -27.89 -32.23
CA LYS A 261 39.53 -28.28 -33.04
C LYS A 261 38.46 -28.88 -32.13
N PRO A 262 37.14 -28.70 -32.42
CA PRO A 262 36.12 -29.27 -31.55
C PRO A 262 36.13 -30.81 -31.64
N GLU A 263 36.60 -31.47 -30.60
CA GLU A 263 36.32 -32.89 -30.39
C GLU A 263 34.88 -33.09 -29.90
N THR A 264 34.21 -34.04 -30.53
CA THR A 264 32.82 -34.39 -30.25
C THR A 264 32.73 -35.15 -28.93
N VAL A 265 32.65 -34.44 -27.80
CA VAL A 265 32.39 -35.06 -26.50
C VAL A 265 30.99 -35.67 -26.52
N MET A 266 30.91 -37.00 -26.38
CA MET A 266 29.64 -37.72 -26.35
C MET A 266 28.80 -37.27 -25.15
N ALA A 267 27.49 -37.16 -25.36
CA ALA A 267 26.54 -36.79 -24.31
C ALA A 267 26.57 -37.81 -23.17
N ALA A 268 27.13 -37.40 -22.03
CA ALA A 268 26.90 -38.07 -20.76
C ALA A 268 25.50 -37.67 -20.26
N GLU A 269 24.54 -38.59 -20.31
CA GLU A 269 23.23 -38.38 -19.72
C GLU A 269 23.39 -38.21 -18.18
N PRO A 270 22.88 -37.14 -17.56
CA PRO A 270 23.01 -36.92 -16.13
C PRO A 270 22.05 -37.82 -15.34
N GLU A 271 22.48 -39.06 -15.06
CA GLU A 271 21.78 -39.98 -14.15
C GLU A 271 21.90 -39.54 -12.68
N SER A 272 21.19 -38.49 -12.24
CA SER A 272 21.26 -38.02 -10.83
C SER A 272 19.95 -37.57 -10.16
N GLU A 273 18.78 -37.69 -10.80
CA GLU A 273 17.52 -37.11 -10.25
C GLU A 273 16.67 -38.01 -9.32
N LYS A 274 17.07 -39.24 -9.00
CA LYS A 274 16.15 -40.24 -8.40
C LYS A 274 15.86 -40.12 -6.88
N ASN A 275 16.38 -39.12 -6.17
CA ASN A 275 16.11 -38.92 -4.72
C ASN A 275 15.83 -37.45 -4.31
N ALA A 276 15.14 -36.68 -5.15
CA ALA A 276 14.64 -35.36 -4.76
C ALA A 276 13.53 -35.46 -3.69
N ASN A 277 13.80 -34.95 -2.48
CA ASN A 277 12.82 -34.91 -1.38
C ASN A 277 11.49 -34.24 -1.84
N PRO A 278 10.32 -34.89 -1.68
CA PRO A 278 9.04 -34.38 -2.17
C PRO A 278 8.61 -33.02 -1.59
N GLU A 279 9.16 -32.59 -0.45
CA GLU A 279 8.95 -31.24 0.06
C GLU A 279 9.73 -30.16 -0.69
N LYS A 280 10.93 -30.47 -1.21
CA LYS A 280 11.71 -29.52 -2.03
C LYS A 280 10.97 -29.23 -3.35
N LYS A 281 10.46 -30.28 -4.01
CA LYS A 281 9.66 -30.16 -5.25
C LYS A 281 8.43 -29.26 -5.06
N LYS A 282 7.64 -29.47 -4.01
CA LYS A 282 6.48 -28.62 -3.66
C LYS A 282 6.85 -27.14 -3.42
N LYS A 283 8.06 -26.85 -2.92
CA LYS A 283 8.55 -25.47 -2.77
C LYS A 283 8.92 -24.87 -4.12
N GLN A 284 9.63 -25.61 -4.98
CA GLN A 284 9.98 -25.18 -6.34
C GLN A 284 8.72 -24.92 -7.20
N ASP A 285 7.75 -25.84 -7.23
CA ASP A 285 6.49 -25.65 -7.97
C ASP A 285 5.75 -24.37 -7.55
N LYS A 286 5.76 -24.05 -6.25
CA LYS A 286 5.15 -22.84 -5.70
C LYS A 286 5.92 -21.56 -6.09
N ILE A 287 7.25 -21.62 -6.13
CA ILE A 287 8.08 -20.50 -6.58
C ILE A 287 7.86 -20.24 -8.08
N ARG A 288 7.91 -21.30 -8.91
CA ARG A 288 7.62 -21.26 -10.35
C ARG A 288 6.28 -20.59 -10.63
N GLY A 289 5.21 -20.94 -9.90
CA GLY A 289 3.90 -20.30 -10.01
C GLY A 289 3.91 -18.79 -9.68
N ILE A 290 4.65 -18.36 -8.65
CA ILE A 290 4.80 -16.94 -8.30
C ILE A 290 5.56 -16.17 -9.40
N LEU A 291 6.57 -16.79 -10.02
CA LEU A 291 7.31 -16.18 -11.12
C LEU A 291 6.45 -16.08 -12.39
N GLN A 292 5.68 -17.11 -12.73
CA GLN A 292 4.71 -17.07 -13.83
C GLN A 292 3.64 -15.97 -13.64
N ASP A 293 3.10 -15.81 -12.44
CA ASP A 293 2.17 -14.72 -12.11
C ASP A 293 2.80 -13.32 -12.30
N LYS A 294 4.10 -13.16 -12.03
CA LYS A 294 4.83 -11.91 -12.31
C LYS A 294 5.01 -11.71 -13.81
N LEU A 295 5.41 -12.74 -14.56
CA LEU A 295 5.53 -12.67 -16.02
C LEU A 295 4.20 -12.27 -16.68
N ILE A 296 3.07 -12.88 -16.28
CA ILE A 296 1.75 -12.51 -16.80
C ILE A 296 1.41 -11.04 -16.53
N LYS A 297 1.78 -10.50 -15.36
CA LYS A 297 1.59 -9.06 -15.04
C LYS A 297 2.49 -8.16 -15.89
N TRP A 298 3.75 -8.51 -16.08
CA TRP A 298 4.67 -7.73 -16.92
C TRP A 298 4.26 -7.78 -18.40
N ARG A 299 3.85 -8.93 -18.94
CA ARG A 299 3.28 -9.05 -20.29
C ARG A 299 2.05 -8.17 -20.47
N LYS A 300 1.14 -8.14 -19.49
CA LYS A 300 -0.05 -7.24 -19.49
C LYS A 300 0.31 -5.76 -19.40
N ALA A 301 1.45 -5.42 -18.80
CA ALA A 301 1.99 -4.06 -18.74
C ALA A 301 2.86 -3.69 -19.96
N GLY A 302 2.95 -4.56 -20.98
CA GLY A 302 3.67 -4.28 -22.23
C GLY A 302 5.17 -4.58 -22.21
N TYR A 303 5.68 -5.25 -21.17
CA TYR A 303 7.08 -5.68 -21.14
C TYR A 303 7.30 -6.90 -22.03
N GLU A 304 8.35 -6.84 -22.84
CA GLU A 304 8.85 -7.96 -23.64
C GLU A 304 9.75 -8.85 -22.77
N ILE A 305 9.22 -9.99 -22.34
CA ILE A 305 9.76 -10.83 -21.26
C ILE A 305 9.94 -12.30 -21.67
N THR A 306 9.96 -12.61 -22.97
CA THR A 306 10.11 -13.97 -23.51
C THR A 306 11.40 -14.63 -23.05
N GLU A 307 12.49 -13.88 -22.92
CA GLU A 307 13.78 -14.36 -22.39
C GLU A 307 13.70 -14.84 -20.94
N LEU A 308 12.74 -14.35 -20.14
CA LEU A 308 12.60 -14.70 -18.72
C LEU A 308 11.89 -16.03 -18.46
N GLU A 309 11.19 -16.59 -19.45
CA GLU A 309 10.51 -17.87 -19.31
C GLU A 309 11.50 -19.05 -19.16
N GLN A 310 12.73 -18.88 -19.66
CA GLN A 310 13.81 -19.87 -19.56
C GLN A 310 14.38 -19.99 -18.13
N TYR A 311 14.25 -18.93 -17.31
CA TYR A 311 14.80 -18.87 -15.95
C TYR A 311 13.76 -19.19 -14.87
N LEU A 312 12.61 -19.77 -15.22
CA LEU A 312 11.55 -20.05 -14.23
C LEU A 312 11.94 -21.04 -13.12
N ASP A 313 13.02 -21.79 -13.32
CA ASP A 313 13.54 -22.78 -12.37
C ASP A 313 14.79 -22.31 -11.61
N ASP A 314 15.42 -21.22 -12.05
CA ASP A 314 16.52 -20.54 -11.37
C ASP A 314 16.09 -19.15 -10.90
N VAL A 315 15.90 -19.03 -9.59
CA VAL A 315 15.41 -17.79 -8.96
C VAL A 315 16.42 -16.66 -9.03
N GLU A 316 17.71 -16.96 -9.12
CA GLU A 316 18.79 -15.97 -9.11
C GLU A 316 19.02 -15.44 -10.53
N GLY A 317 19.22 -16.33 -11.51
CA GLY A 317 19.22 -15.94 -12.93
C GLY A 317 17.94 -15.22 -13.36
N PHE A 318 16.77 -15.62 -12.84
CA PHE A 318 15.52 -14.87 -13.08
C PHE A 318 15.58 -13.44 -12.55
N LYS A 319 16.13 -13.20 -11.35
CA LYS A 319 16.24 -11.85 -10.76
C LYS A 319 17.19 -10.98 -11.56
N GLU A 320 18.37 -11.48 -11.89
CA GLU A 320 19.38 -10.73 -12.64
C GLU A 320 18.89 -10.39 -14.04
N LYS A 321 18.37 -11.39 -14.77
CA LYS A 321 17.80 -11.19 -16.09
C LYS A 321 16.57 -10.28 -16.04
N ALA A 322 15.76 -10.34 -14.97
CA ALA A 322 14.62 -9.42 -14.80
C ALA A 322 15.10 -7.98 -14.51
N LYS A 323 16.17 -7.79 -13.72
CA LYS A 323 16.79 -6.48 -13.51
C LYS A 323 17.29 -5.91 -14.84
N MET A 324 17.92 -6.73 -15.69
CA MET A 324 18.34 -6.34 -17.04
C MET A 324 17.16 -5.98 -17.96
N VAL A 325 16.15 -6.86 -18.08
CA VAL A 325 15.03 -6.68 -19.02
C VAL A 325 14.08 -5.56 -18.59
N LEU A 326 13.85 -5.38 -17.29
CA LEU A 326 12.97 -4.33 -16.75
C LEU A 326 13.71 -3.01 -16.55
N GLY A 327 15.01 -3.05 -16.22
CA GLY A 327 15.88 -1.89 -16.09
C GLY A 327 16.20 -1.24 -17.43
N ASN A 328 16.29 -2.03 -18.51
CA ASN A 328 16.49 -1.53 -19.88
C ASN A 328 15.22 -0.90 -20.49
N GLY A 329 14.60 0.03 -19.76
CA GLY A 329 13.88 1.21 -20.28
C GLY A 329 12.64 1.05 -21.17
N LYS A 330 12.35 -0.12 -21.77
CA LYS A 330 11.38 -0.24 -22.89
C LYS A 330 9.99 0.30 -22.57
N VAL A 331 9.44 0.03 -21.38
CA VAL A 331 8.11 0.52 -20.97
C VAL A 331 8.13 2.00 -20.57
N VAL A 332 9.23 2.48 -19.97
CA VAL A 332 9.45 3.90 -19.70
C VAL A 332 9.52 4.67 -21.03
N LYS A 333 10.27 4.13 -21.99
CA LYS A 333 10.40 4.64 -23.36
C LYS A 333 9.07 4.68 -24.11
N GLN A 334 8.26 3.62 -24.04
CA GLN A 334 6.89 3.63 -24.61
C GLN A 334 5.98 4.66 -23.93
N ARG A 335 6.06 4.82 -22.60
CA ARG A 335 5.28 5.82 -21.87
C ARG A 335 5.66 7.24 -22.29
N TYR A 336 6.95 7.51 -22.45
CA TYR A 336 7.43 8.81 -22.92
C TYR A 336 7.11 9.04 -24.40
N LYS A 337 7.15 8.04 -25.29
CA LYS A 337 6.66 8.20 -26.69
C LYS A 337 5.20 8.66 -26.71
N LYS A 338 4.32 8.08 -25.89
CA LYS A 338 2.92 8.56 -25.75
C LYS A 338 2.80 9.97 -25.16
N GLN A 339 3.72 10.40 -24.29
CA GLN A 339 3.74 11.78 -23.80
C GLN A 339 4.19 12.77 -24.88
N ILE A 340 5.18 12.41 -25.70
CA ILE A 340 5.58 13.18 -26.88
C ILE A 340 4.40 13.31 -27.85
N GLU A 341 3.68 12.22 -28.16
CA GLU A 341 2.47 12.25 -29.00
C GLU A 341 1.41 13.23 -28.45
N MET A 342 1.05 13.11 -27.17
CA MET A 342 0.10 14.05 -26.53
C MET A 342 0.59 15.50 -26.49
N TRP A 343 1.91 15.75 -26.48
CA TRP A 343 2.47 17.10 -26.57
C TRP A 343 2.44 17.63 -28.02
N LYS A 344 2.72 16.79 -29.02
CA LYS A 344 2.54 17.12 -30.45
C LYS A 344 1.09 17.46 -30.77
N GLU A 345 0.12 16.67 -30.29
CA GLU A 345 -1.32 16.94 -30.45
C GLU A 345 -1.76 18.27 -29.83
N LYS A 346 -1.09 18.69 -28.74
CA LYS A 346 -1.31 19.99 -28.09
C LYS A 346 -0.53 21.15 -28.72
N GLY A 347 0.22 20.91 -29.80
CA GLY A 347 0.98 21.94 -30.52
C GLY A 347 2.33 22.32 -29.89
N PHE A 348 2.85 21.56 -28.93
CA PHE A 348 4.21 21.77 -28.42
C PHE A 348 5.24 21.17 -29.39
N ASP A 349 6.32 21.92 -29.66
CA ASP A 349 7.42 21.40 -30.47
C ASP A 349 8.33 20.51 -29.60
N VAL A 350 8.22 19.20 -29.80
CA VAL A 350 8.96 18.19 -29.04
C VAL A 350 9.97 17.45 -29.92
N SER A 351 10.37 18.04 -31.04
CA SER A 351 11.32 17.47 -31.99
C SER A 351 12.69 17.17 -31.36
N GLU A 352 13.13 18.01 -30.40
CA GLU A 352 14.37 17.80 -29.63
C GLU A 352 14.29 16.62 -28.65
N LEU A 353 13.09 16.19 -28.24
CA LEU A 353 12.89 15.16 -27.21
C LEU A 353 12.92 13.72 -27.76
N GLU A 354 12.60 13.53 -29.04
CA GLU A 354 12.63 12.22 -29.69
C GLU A 354 14.02 11.57 -29.72
N PRO A 355 15.12 12.23 -30.14
CA PRO A 355 16.46 11.62 -30.14
C PRO A 355 17.01 11.42 -28.72
N ILE A 356 16.66 12.29 -27.76
CA ILE A 356 17.01 12.13 -26.35
C ILE A 356 16.38 10.84 -25.83
N LEU A 357 15.08 10.65 -26.05
CA LEU A 357 14.37 9.43 -25.66
C LEU A 357 14.95 8.15 -26.30
N GLU A 358 15.62 8.28 -27.45
CA GLU A 358 16.29 7.15 -28.08
C GLU A 358 17.67 6.83 -27.53
N THR A 359 18.40 7.86 -27.08
CA THR A 359 19.79 7.79 -26.58
C THR A 359 19.86 7.53 -25.08
N ASP A 360 19.10 8.29 -24.28
CA ASP A 360 19.13 8.30 -22.82
C ASP A 360 17.71 8.54 -22.26
N VAL A 361 17.14 7.48 -21.66
CA VAL A 361 15.77 7.50 -21.13
C VAL A 361 15.69 8.22 -19.78
N ASP A 362 16.80 8.35 -19.06
CA ASP A 362 16.86 8.90 -17.71
C ASP A 362 17.06 10.42 -17.73
N MET A 363 17.78 10.95 -18.73
CA MET A 363 17.87 12.39 -19.00
C MET A 363 16.59 13.00 -19.61
N PHE A 364 15.68 12.17 -20.13
CA PHE A 364 14.44 12.62 -20.78
C PHE A 364 13.56 13.56 -19.93
N PRO A 365 13.27 13.29 -18.64
CA PRO A 365 12.32 14.08 -17.85
C PRO A 365 12.82 15.50 -17.57
N GLU A 366 14.13 15.70 -17.48
CA GLU A 366 14.75 17.01 -17.24
C GLU A 366 14.69 17.86 -18.50
N LYS A 367 15.13 17.30 -19.64
CA LYS A 367 15.08 17.98 -20.93
C LYS A 367 13.65 18.30 -21.36
N ALA A 368 12.69 17.42 -21.07
CA ALA A 368 11.27 17.69 -21.28
C ALA A 368 10.78 18.91 -20.47
N LYS A 369 11.18 19.03 -19.19
CA LYS A 369 10.85 20.21 -18.37
C LYS A 369 11.50 21.48 -18.92
N GLU A 370 12.76 21.43 -19.36
CA GLU A 370 13.45 22.60 -19.94
C GLU A 370 12.75 23.11 -21.21
N ILE A 371 12.41 22.22 -22.14
CA ILE A 371 11.80 22.57 -23.43
C ILE A 371 10.37 23.11 -23.22
N LEU A 372 9.57 22.47 -22.38
CA LEU A 372 8.21 22.95 -22.06
C LEU A 372 8.23 24.31 -21.33
N LYS A 373 9.20 24.55 -20.43
CA LYS A 373 9.39 25.88 -19.81
C LYS A 373 9.78 26.94 -20.83
N LYS A 374 10.69 26.63 -21.77
CA LYS A 374 11.10 27.56 -22.84
C LYS A 374 9.94 27.93 -23.77
N GLN A 375 8.99 27.02 -23.99
CA GLN A 375 7.81 27.26 -24.83
C GLN A 375 6.69 28.00 -24.09
N LYS A 376 6.49 27.76 -22.79
CA LYS A 376 5.50 28.51 -22.00
C LYS A 376 5.86 30.00 -21.80
N ASN A 377 7.13 30.35 -21.94
CA ASN A 377 7.64 31.71 -21.80
C ASN A 377 7.79 32.47 -23.15
N LYS A 378 7.25 31.93 -24.24
CA LYS A 378 7.14 32.57 -25.55
C LYS A 378 5.69 32.92 -25.86
#